data_AF-A0A9Q1QQE9-F1
#
_entry.id   AF-A0A9Q1QQE9-F1
#
_cell.length_a   1.000
_cell.length_b   1.000
_cell.length_c   1.000
_cell.angle_alpha   90.00
_cell.angle_beta   90.00
_cell.angle_gamma   90.00
#
_symmetry.space_group_name_H-M   'P 1'
#
loop_
_entity.id
_entity.type
_entity.pdbx_description
1 polymer ?
#
loop_
_entity_poly.entity_id
_entity_poly.type
_entity_poly.pdbx_seq_one_letter_code
_entity_poly.pdbx_strand_id
1 'polypeptide(L)'
;MSLLVSAAKAGHPKSDEYFSDPRLAAYAVPYRPVVSCLDAGPNFLQKEIDILKTKAHWKKAYFYLWDEPLNVEHFDSIRKMASEIYAHAPDARVLTTYYCGPSDAPLAPTSFEAFLKVPKYLRPHTQIYCTSEWVLGNREDLVKDIVAELENGEEWWTYVCMGPSDPHPNWHLGMRGTQHRAVMWRIWKEGGTGFLYWGANCYEKASVPSAEIRFRRGLPPGDGVLYYPGEVFTASREPAASLRLERLLSGLQDIEYLRLYASRFGRDESISLLERTGVYQGPERYTVEHLPIDMMRGEIYNKCRSS
;
A
#
# COMPACT_ATOMS: atom_id res chain seq x y z
N MET A 1 2.43 2.98 -5.98
CA MET A 1 1.68 3.10 -4.71
C MET A 1 0.20 3.00 -5.03
N SER A 2 -0.54 2.18 -4.30
CA SER A 2 -2.00 2.10 -4.41
C SER A 2 -2.62 2.64 -3.14
N LEU A 3 -3.37 3.73 -3.24
CA LEU A 3 -4.31 4.15 -2.21
C LEU A 3 -5.64 3.45 -2.57
N LEU A 4 -6.07 2.48 -1.77
CA LEU A 4 -7.39 1.84 -1.92
C LEU A 4 -8.47 2.92 -1.71
N VAL A 5 -9.55 3.04 -2.48
CA VAL A 5 -10.33 2.12 -3.33
C VAL A 5 -10.76 2.90 -4.57
N SER A 6 -10.59 2.37 -5.79
CA SER A 6 -11.39 2.89 -6.90
C SER A 6 -12.81 2.33 -6.76
N ALA A 7 -13.74 3.14 -6.27
CA ALA A 7 -15.15 2.82 -6.28
C ALA A 7 -15.79 3.04 -7.67
N ALA A 8 -14.98 3.36 -8.68
CA ALA A 8 -15.46 3.76 -9.98
C ALA A 8 -15.70 2.53 -10.86
N LYS A 9 -16.96 2.36 -11.30
CA LYS A 9 -17.36 1.29 -12.23
C LYS A 9 -16.55 1.37 -13.52
N ALA A 10 -16.11 0.23 -14.04
CA ALA A 10 -15.31 0.13 -15.26
C ALA A 10 -15.95 0.85 -16.46
N GLY A 11 -17.28 0.77 -16.59
CA GLY A 11 -18.03 1.38 -17.69
C GLY A 11 -18.28 2.89 -17.58
N HIS A 12 -17.87 3.56 -16.50
CA HIS A 12 -18.10 5.00 -16.34
C HIS A 12 -17.01 5.79 -17.09
N PRO A 13 -17.35 6.81 -17.93
CA PRO A 13 -16.36 7.52 -18.76
C PRO A 13 -15.18 8.12 -17.98
N LYS A 14 -15.44 8.68 -16.80
CA LYS A 14 -14.38 9.22 -15.92
C LYS A 14 -13.44 8.15 -15.36
N SER A 15 -13.86 6.88 -15.31
CA SER A 15 -13.02 5.79 -14.83
C SER A 15 -11.90 5.51 -15.82
N ASP A 16 -12.21 5.45 -17.12
CA ASP A 16 -11.23 5.19 -18.18
C ASP A 16 -10.16 6.30 -18.25
N GLU A 17 -10.59 7.57 -18.15
CA GLU A 17 -9.69 8.72 -18.06
C GLU A 17 -8.76 8.61 -16.86
N TYR A 18 -9.31 8.35 -15.67
CA TYR A 18 -8.53 8.23 -14.43
C TYR A 18 -7.57 7.03 -14.47
N PHE A 19 -8.01 5.85 -14.93
CA PHE A 19 -7.18 4.64 -14.98
C PHE A 19 -6.08 4.72 -16.04
N SER A 20 -6.31 5.49 -17.11
CA SER A 20 -5.34 5.73 -18.17
C SER A 20 -4.21 6.68 -17.75
N ASP A 21 -4.39 7.48 -16.69
CA ASP A 21 -3.39 8.44 -16.23
C ASP A 21 -2.04 7.73 -15.95
N PRO A 22 -0.92 8.14 -16.58
CA PRO A 22 0.38 7.51 -16.39
C PRO A 22 0.91 7.61 -14.95
N ARG A 23 0.41 8.57 -14.16
CA ARG A 23 0.75 8.73 -12.74
C ARG A 23 0.07 7.67 -11.86
N LEU A 24 -1.05 7.10 -12.31
CA LEU A 24 -1.71 6.01 -11.60
C LEU A 24 -0.96 4.70 -11.86
N ALA A 25 -0.38 4.14 -10.79
CA ALA A 25 0.41 2.91 -10.85
C ALA A 25 -0.44 1.64 -10.73
N ALA A 26 -1.48 1.66 -9.89
CA ALA A 26 -2.36 0.53 -9.64
C ALA A 26 -3.73 1.00 -9.16
N TYR A 27 -4.78 0.18 -9.37
CA TYR A 27 -6.10 0.41 -8.81
C TYR A 27 -6.81 -0.90 -8.44
N ALA A 28 -7.55 -0.86 -7.35
CA ALA A 28 -8.38 -1.98 -6.92
C ALA A 28 -9.67 -2.06 -7.75
N VAL A 29 -10.01 -3.26 -8.23
CA VAL A 29 -11.27 -3.57 -8.90
C VAL A 29 -12.21 -4.21 -7.88
N PRO A 30 -13.46 -3.73 -7.77
CA PRO A 30 -14.42 -4.31 -6.84
C PRO A 30 -14.84 -5.72 -7.27
N TYR A 31 -14.66 -6.71 -6.40
CA TYR A 31 -15.20 -8.06 -6.62
C TYR A 31 -16.73 -8.10 -6.53
N ARG A 32 -17.30 -7.24 -5.69
CA ARG A 32 -18.75 -7.02 -5.54
C ARG A 32 -19.08 -5.54 -5.62
N PRO A 33 -20.32 -5.16 -5.97
CA PRO A 33 -20.74 -3.77 -6.05
C PRO A 33 -20.52 -3.03 -4.73
N VAL A 34 -19.88 -1.86 -4.81
CA VAL A 34 -19.56 -1.02 -3.64
C VAL A 34 -20.82 -0.39 -3.03
N VAL A 35 -21.91 -0.28 -3.79
CA VAL A 35 -23.18 0.32 -3.35
C VAL A 35 -24.29 -0.72 -3.47
N SER A 36 -24.90 -1.11 -2.35
CA SER A 36 -25.92 -2.16 -2.25
C SER A 36 -27.29 -1.80 -2.87
N CYS A 37 -27.54 -0.53 -3.19
CA CYS A 37 -28.83 -0.06 -3.71
C CYS A 37 -28.96 -0.08 -5.24
N LEU A 38 -27.93 -0.54 -5.94
CA LEU A 38 -28.00 -0.75 -7.39
C LEU A 38 -28.05 -2.25 -7.62
N ASP A 39 -29.13 -2.74 -8.23
CA ASP A 39 -29.27 -4.12 -8.70
C ASP A 39 -28.09 -4.47 -9.60
N ALA A 40 -27.03 -4.97 -8.99
CA ALA A 40 -25.97 -5.59 -9.70
C ALA A 40 -26.47 -6.97 -10.07
N GLY A 41 -26.89 -7.10 -11.32
CA GLY A 41 -27.29 -8.38 -11.87
C GLY A 41 -26.19 -9.44 -11.66
N PRO A 42 -26.55 -10.73 -11.79
CA PRO A 42 -25.70 -11.88 -11.45
C PRO A 42 -24.32 -11.91 -12.15
N ASN A 43 -24.07 -11.03 -13.11
CA ASN A 43 -22.85 -10.98 -13.95
C ASN A 43 -22.00 -9.72 -13.71
N PHE A 44 -22.12 -9.03 -12.57
CA PHE A 44 -21.37 -7.80 -12.30
C PHE A 44 -19.85 -7.97 -12.48
N LEU A 45 -19.27 -8.98 -11.84
CA LEU A 45 -17.83 -9.26 -11.90
C LEU A 45 -17.37 -9.49 -13.34
N GLN A 46 -18.08 -10.36 -14.07
CA GLN A 46 -17.77 -10.67 -15.46
C GLN A 46 -17.84 -9.40 -16.33
N LYS A 47 -18.86 -8.56 -16.16
CA LYS A 47 -19.00 -7.32 -16.93
C LYS A 47 -17.87 -6.33 -16.67
N GLU A 48 -17.47 -6.15 -15.41
CA GLU A 48 -16.34 -5.28 -15.07
C GLU A 48 -15.04 -5.80 -15.70
N ILE A 49 -14.78 -7.11 -15.60
CA ILE A 49 -13.63 -7.76 -16.22
C ILE A 49 -13.64 -7.59 -17.75
N ASP A 50 -14.75 -7.88 -18.41
CA ASP A 50 -14.87 -7.81 -19.86
C ASP A 50 -14.60 -6.40 -20.38
N ILE A 51 -15.05 -5.36 -19.67
CA ILE A 51 -14.74 -3.98 -20.01
C ILE A 51 -13.25 -3.70 -19.80
N LEU A 52 -12.72 -3.97 -18.61
CA LEU A 52 -11.35 -3.58 -18.25
C LEU A 52 -10.29 -4.32 -19.07
N LYS A 53 -10.49 -5.59 -19.44
CA LYS A 53 -9.55 -6.37 -20.26
C LYS A 53 -9.33 -5.78 -21.65
N THR A 54 -10.27 -5.00 -22.18
CA THR A 54 -10.10 -4.30 -23.46
C THR A 54 -9.17 -3.08 -23.35
N LYS A 55 -8.80 -2.67 -22.13
CA LYS A 55 -8.08 -1.43 -21.87
C LYS A 55 -6.59 -1.67 -21.59
N ALA A 56 -5.74 -0.79 -22.12
CA ALA A 56 -4.29 -0.86 -21.89
C ALA A 56 -3.89 -0.73 -20.41
N HIS A 57 -4.74 -0.13 -19.58
CA HIS A 57 -4.55 0.00 -18.13
C HIS A 57 -4.99 -1.25 -17.34
N TRP A 58 -5.43 -2.34 -17.99
CA TRP A 58 -5.76 -3.60 -17.30
C TRP A 58 -4.61 -4.12 -16.44
N LYS A 59 -3.37 -4.01 -16.93
CA LYS A 59 -2.15 -4.39 -16.19
C LYS A 59 -1.96 -3.69 -14.84
N LYS A 60 -2.65 -2.56 -14.61
CA LYS A 60 -2.64 -1.80 -13.34
C LYS A 60 -3.72 -2.30 -12.36
N ALA A 61 -4.68 -3.08 -12.83
CA ALA A 61 -5.77 -3.60 -12.01
C ALA A 61 -5.28 -4.70 -11.07
N TYR A 62 -5.87 -4.73 -9.88
CA TYR A 62 -5.82 -5.88 -8.99
C TYR A 62 -7.14 -6.00 -8.23
N PHE A 63 -7.47 -7.18 -7.71
CA PHE A 63 -8.63 -7.40 -6.86
C PHE A 63 -8.19 -7.48 -5.41
N TYR A 64 -8.80 -6.65 -4.55
CA TYR A 64 -8.60 -6.73 -3.11
C TYR A 64 -9.78 -7.51 -2.50
N LEU A 65 -9.56 -8.77 -2.15
CA LEU A 65 -10.65 -9.69 -1.82
C LEU A 65 -10.98 -9.76 -0.33
N TRP A 66 -9.97 -9.59 0.52
CA TRP A 66 -10.12 -9.83 1.94
C TRP A 66 -9.14 -8.97 2.74
N ASP A 67 -9.64 -8.45 3.85
CA ASP A 67 -8.85 -7.70 4.82
C ASP A 67 -8.47 -8.62 5.99
N GLU A 68 -7.19 -8.96 6.10
CA GLU A 68 -6.58 -9.67 7.23
C GLU A 68 -7.28 -11.01 7.62
N PRO A 69 -7.20 -12.07 6.79
CA PRO A 69 -7.80 -13.37 7.10
C PRO A 69 -7.14 -14.06 8.31
N LEU A 70 -7.91 -14.82 9.10
CA LEU A 70 -7.50 -15.29 10.44
C LEU A 70 -7.46 -16.82 10.61
N ASN A 71 -8.20 -17.55 9.79
CA ASN A 71 -8.42 -18.99 9.92
C ASN A 71 -8.51 -19.65 8.53
N VAL A 72 -8.43 -20.98 8.48
CA VAL A 72 -8.44 -21.75 7.23
C VAL A 72 -9.68 -21.42 6.38
N GLU A 73 -10.86 -21.25 6.99
CA GLU A 73 -12.09 -20.92 6.26
C GLU A 73 -12.01 -19.57 5.50
N HIS A 74 -11.38 -18.55 6.10
CA HIS A 74 -11.15 -17.27 5.42
C HIS A 74 -10.21 -17.45 4.22
N PHE A 75 -9.12 -18.22 4.39
CA PHE A 75 -8.19 -18.51 3.31
C PHE A 75 -8.87 -19.32 2.18
N ASP A 76 -9.70 -20.30 2.52
CA ASP A 76 -10.50 -21.08 1.57
C ASP A 76 -11.47 -20.18 0.78
N SER A 77 -12.10 -19.22 1.47
CA SER A 77 -13.00 -18.24 0.86
C SER A 77 -12.27 -17.33 -0.13
N ILE A 78 -11.06 -16.87 0.20
CA ILE A 78 -10.21 -16.09 -0.72
C ILE A 78 -9.90 -16.91 -1.97
N ARG A 79 -9.47 -18.17 -1.83
CA ARG A 79 -9.16 -19.03 -2.97
C ARG A 79 -10.37 -19.28 -3.86
N LYS A 80 -11.57 -19.43 -3.28
CA LYS A 80 -12.82 -19.55 -4.03
C LYS A 80 -13.14 -18.28 -4.81
N MET A 81 -13.09 -17.12 -4.16
CA MET A 81 -13.35 -15.82 -4.81
C MET A 81 -12.35 -15.54 -5.94
N ALA A 82 -11.07 -15.84 -5.72
CA ALA A 82 -10.03 -15.72 -6.73
C ALA A 82 -10.25 -16.69 -7.91
N SER A 83 -10.65 -17.93 -7.64
CA SER A 83 -10.99 -18.91 -8.70
C SER A 83 -12.11 -18.42 -9.62
N GLU A 84 -13.13 -17.75 -9.06
CA GLU A 84 -14.20 -17.13 -9.85
C GLU A 84 -13.67 -16.00 -10.75
N ILE A 85 -12.71 -15.20 -10.27
CA ILE A 85 -12.05 -14.16 -11.08
C ILE A 85 -11.24 -14.82 -12.20
N TYR A 86 -10.43 -15.83 -11.89
CA TYR A 86 -9.57 -16.49 -12.87
C TYR A 86 -10.33 -17.23 -13.96
N ALA A 87 -11.56 -17.68 -13.68
CA ALA A 87 -12.45 -18.24 -14.71
C ALA A 87 -12.73 -17.24 -15.86
N HIS A 88 -12.65 -15.93 -15.58
CA HIS A 88 -12.86 -14.87 -16.57
C HIS A 88 -11.56 -14.15 -16.97
N ALA A 89 -10.57 -14.09 -16.07
CA ALA A 89 -9.30 -13.42 -16.26
C ALA A 89 -8.14 -14.17 -15.56
N PRO A 90 -7.54 -15.19 -16.21
CA PRO A 90 -6.43 -15.96 -15.64
C PRO A 90 -5.18 -15.12 -15.31
N ASP A 91 -5.04 -13.95 -15.93
CA ASP A 91 -3.95 -12.99 -15.74
C ASP A 91 -4.24 -11.91 -14.68
N ALA A 92 -5.42 -11.96 -14.05
CA ALA A 92 -5.78 -11.01 -12.99
C ALA A 92 -4.83 -11.11 -11.80
N ARG A 93 -4.58 -9.97 -11.14
CA ARG A 93 -3.80 -9.91 -9.90
C ARG A 93 -4.73 -9.87 -8.70
N VAL A 94 -4.45 -10.67 -7.68
CA VAL A 94 -5.18 -10.63 -6.40
C VAL A 94 -4.24 -10.11 -5.30
N LEU A 95 -4.74 -9.19 -4.49
CA LEU A 95 -4.09 -8.67 -3.29
C LEU A 95 -4.78 -9.21 -2.04
N THR A 96 -3.97 -9.62 -1.06
CA THR A 96 -4.44 -10.01 0.28
C THR A 96 -3.59 -9.33 1.34
N THR A 97 -4.22 -8.59 2.25
CA THR A 97 -3.55 -8.06 3.44
C THR A 97 -3.50 -9.11 4.54
N TYR A 98 -2.44 -9.11 5.35
CA TYR A 98 -2.32 -10.01 6.49
C TYR A 98 -1.34 -9.49 7.54
N TYR A 99 -1.61 -9.84 8.80
CA TYR A 99 -0.69 -9.68 9.93
C TYR A 99 -0.44 -11.01 10.68
N CYS A 100 -1.15 -12.07 10.33
CA CYS A 100 -0.98 -13.41 10.88
C CYS A 100 -1.27 -14.48 9.81
N GLY A 101 -0.91 -15.73 10.10
CA GLY A 101 -1.35 -16.88 9.32
C GLY A 101 -2.67 -17.47 9.86
N PRO A 102 -3.21 -18.51 9.19
CA PRO A 102 -4.38 -19.23 9.68
C PRO A 102 -4.09 -19.86 11.05
N SER A 103 -4.81 -19.41 12.07
CA SER A 103 -4.60 -19.79 13.48
C SER A 103 -4.91 -21.26 13.80
N ASP A 104 -5.73 -21.90 12.96
CA ASP A 104 -6.24 -23.26 13.07
C ASP A 104 -5.61 -24.21 12.02
N ALA A 105 -4.58 -23.77 11.30
CA ALA A 105 -3.95 -24.60 10.28
C ALA A 105 -3.16 -25.76 10.90
N PRO A 106 -3.42 -27.01 10.48
CA PRO A 106 -2.69 -28.18 10.96
C PRO A 106 -1.24 -28.23 10.45
N LEU A 107 -0.90 -27.38 9.46
CA LEU A 107 0.37 -27.36 8.74
C LEU A 107 1.46 -26.49 9.39
N ALA A 108 1.14 -25.76 10.47
CA ALA A 108 2.11 -24.91 11.16
C ALA A 108 2.15 -25.23 12.66
N PRO A 109 3.31 -25.66 13.22
CA PRO A 109 3.45 -25.93 14.66
C PRO A 109 3.37 -24.67 15.52
N THR A 110 3.47 -23.46 14.94
CA THR A 110 3.36 -22.18 15.66
C THR A 110 2.64 -21.10 14.82
N SER A 111 2.08 -20.10 15.50
CA SER A 111 1.46 -18.92 14.86
C SER A 111 2.43 -18.12 13.99
N PHE A 112 3.72 -18.10 14.36
CA PHE A 112 4.77 -17.45 13.59
C PHE A 112 5.07 -18.19 12.29
N GLU A 113 5.16 -19.51 12.33
CA GLU A 113 5.35 -20.30 11.10
C GLU A 113 4.13 -20.18 10.17
N ALA A 114 2.92 -20.18 10.74
CA ALA A 114 1.70 -19.96 9.95
C ALA A 114 1.75 -18.61 9.21
N PHE A 115 2.24 -17.55 9.88
CA PHE A 115 2.41 -16.23 9.30
C PHE A 115 3.43 -16.21 8.16
N LEU A 116 4.62 -16.80 8.35
CA LEU A 116 5.63 -16.92 7.30
C LEU A 116 5.10 -17.69 6.08
N LYS A 117 4.27 -18.71 6.30
CA LYS A 117 3.73 -19.56 5.23
C LYS A 117 2.46 -19.03 4.57
N VAL A 118 1.99 -17.82 4.87
CA VAL A 118 0.83 -17.20 4.19
C VAL A 118 0.91 -17.30 2.65
N PRO A 119 2.04 -17.01 2.00
CA PRO A 119 2.17 -17.22 0.55
C PRO A 119 1.82 -18.64 0.09
N LYS A 120 2.23 -19.68 0.84
CA LYS A 120 1.90 -21.07 0.51
C LYS A 120 0.41 -21.38 0.64
N TYR A 121 -0.27 -20.80 1.63
CA TYR A 121 -1.71 -21.03 1.85
C TYR A 121 -2.58 -20.37 0.79
N LEU A 122 -2.11 -19.28 0.18
CA LEU A 122 -2.87 -18.52 -0.80
C LEU A 122 -2.49 -18.88 -2.23
N ARG A 123 -1.28 -19.38 -2.50
CA ARG A 123 -0.87 -19.80 -3.85
C ARG A 123 -1.82 -20.83 -4.49
N PRO A 124 -2.04 -20.77 -5.82
CA PRO A 124 -1.59 -19.73 -6.75
C PRO A 124 -2.53 -18.49 -6.81
N HIS A 125 -3.43 -18.33 -5.84
CA HIS A 125 -4.58 -17.43 -5.91
C HIS A 125 -4.34 -15.99 -5.46
N THR A 126 -3.12 -15.66 -5.04
CA THR A 126 -2.71 -14.32 -4.65
C THR A 126 -1.40 -13.99 -5.38
N GLN A 127 -1.31 -12.77 -5.92
CA GLN A 127 -0.10 -12.27 -6.59
C GLN A 127 0.56 -11.16 -5.78
N ILE A 128 -0.20 -10.49 -4.90
CA ILE A 128 0.28 -9.37 -4.09
C ILE A 128 0.03 -9.68 -2.62
N TYR A 129 1.10 -9.97 -1.89
CA TYR A 129 1.08 -10.25 -0.47
C TYR A 129 1.36 -8.96 0.29
N CYS A 130 0.38 -8.46 1.04
CA CYS A 130 0.48 -7.16 1.70
C CYS A 130 0.57 -7.32 3.22
N THR A 131 1.77 -7.14 3.78
CA THR A 131 2.03 -7.40 5.21
C THR A 131 1.91 -6.13 6.05
N SER A 132 1.34 -6.25 7.26
CA SER A 132 1.30 -5.14 8.22
C SER A 132 2.71 -4.78 8.70
N GLU A 133 3.09 -3.50 8.65
CA GLU A 133 4.36 -3.06 9.24
C GLU A 133 4.38 -3.20 10.77
N TRP A 134 3.20 -3.29 11.40
CA TRP A 134 3.09 -3.52 12.84
C TRP A 134 3.63 -4.88 13.27
N VAL A 135 3.32 -5.95 12.53
CA VAL A 135 3.83 -7.29 12.86
C VAL A 135 5.32 -7.43 12.55
N LEU A 136 5.81 -6.70 11.54
CA LEU A 136 7.24 -6.67 11.23
C LEU A 136 8.05 -6.05 12.37
N GLY A 137 7.52 -4.98 13.00
CA GLY A 137 8.22 -4.28 14.08
C GLY A 137 9.65 -3.94 13.66
N ASN A 138 10.64 -4.30 14.49
CA ASN A 138 12.07 -4.12 14.23
C ASN A 138 12.76 -5.34 13.58
N ARG A 139 12.01 -6.35 13.13
CA ARG A 139 12.53 -7.63 12.66
C ARG A 139 12.88 -7.60 11.17
N GLU A 140 14.01 -6.99 10.81
CA GLU A 140 14.53 -7.04 9.44
C GLU A 140 14.89 -8.47 8.98
N ASP A 141 15.15 -9.38 9.91
CA ASP A 141 15.29 -10.81 9.66
C ASP A 141 13.97 -11.46 9.23
N LEU A 142 12.85 -11.10 9.90
CA LEU A 142 11.52 -11.57 9.52
C LEU A 142 11.14 -11.12 8.10
N VAL A 143 11.50 -9.89 7.72
CA VAL A 143 11.32 -9.40 6.36
C VAL A 143 12.05 -10.29 5.35
N LYS A 144 13.30 -10.67 5.63
CA LYS A 144 14.07 -11.57 4.75
C LYS A 144 13.41 -12.93 4.63
N ASP A 145 12.90 -13.47 5.72
CA ASP A 145 12.19 -14.76 5.73
C ASP A 145 10.90 -14.69 4.90
N ILE A 146 10.12 -13.60 5.00
CA ILE A 146 8.91 -13.40 4.18
C ILE A 146 9.27 -13.32 2.70
N VAL A 147 10.27 -12.49 2.35
CA VAL A 147 10.70 -12.31 0.96
C VAL A 147 11.23 -13.62 0.36
N ALA A 148 11.89 -14.46 1.16
CA ALA A 148 12.38 -15.77 0.74
C ALA A 148 11.25 -16.78 0.45
N GLU A 149 10.04 -16.56 0.98
CA GLU A 149 8.88 -17.41 0.67
C GLU A 149 8.19 -17.03 -0.65
N LEU A 150 8.55 -15.92 -1.29
CA LEU A 150 7.94 -15.47 -2.54
C LEU A 150 8.52 -16.20 -3.76
N GLU A 151 7.67 -16.43 -4.76
CA GLU A 151 8.02 -17.00 -6.05
C GLU A 151 8.08 -15.92 -7.15
N ASN A 152 8.67 -16.26 -8.30
CA ASN A 152 8.78 -15.34 -9.44
C ASN A 152 7.40 -14.84 -9.89
N GLY A 153 7.24 -13.53 -9.99
CA GLY A 153 5.98 -12.88 -10.37
C GLY A 153 5.07 -12.53 -9.19
N GLU A 154 5.43 -12.92 -7.97
CA GLU A 154 4.77 -12.47 -6.75
C GLU A 154 5.34 -11.13 -6.29
N GLU A 155 4.48 -10.29 -5.74
CA GLU A 155 4.82 -8.98 -5.19
C GLU A 155 4.64 -8.98 -3.68
N TRP A 156 5.57 -8.33 -2.99
CA TRP A 156 5.44 -8.04 -1.57
C TRP A 156 5.22 -6.56 -1.34
N TRP A 157 4.11 -6.24 -0.71
CA TRP A 157 3.71 -4.89 -0.33
C TRP A 157 3.65 -4.82 1.18
N THR A 158 3.76 -3.60 1.73
CA THR A 158 3.47 -3.35 3.14
C THR A 158 2.32 -2.37 3.30
N TYR A 159 1.75 -2.29 4.50
CA TYR A 159 0.80 -1.26 4.86
C TYR A 159 0.98 -0.80 6.30
N VAL A 160 0.52 0.43 6.55
CA VAL A 160 0.32 1.00 7.89
C VAL A 160 -1.15 1.33 8.09
N CYS A 161 -1.59 1.33 9.34
CA CYS A 161 -2.95 1.67 9.76
C CYS A 161 -2.87 2.31 11.16
N MET A 162 -3.69 1.86 12.11
CA MET A 162 -3.59 2.26 13.51
C MET A 162 -2.23 1.95 14.14
N GLY A 163 -1.52 0.97 13.60
CA GLY A 163 -0.12 0.66 13.93
C GLY A 163 0.76 0.61 12.66
N PRO A 164 2.09 0.63 12.83
CA PRO A 164 2.78 0.76 14.11
C PRO A 164 2.74 2.21 14.66
N SER A 165 3.05 2.38 15.95
CA SER A 165 3.11 3.68 16.63
C SER A 165 4.55 4.12 16.85
N ASP A 166 4.77 5.36 17.31
CA ASP A 166 6.09 5.83 17.74
C ASP A 166 6.81 4.78 18.63
N PRO A 167 8.09 4.46 18.38
CA PRO A 167 9.04 5.14 17.48
C PRO A 167 9.03 4.71 16.01
N HIS A 168 8.08 3.88 15.60
CA HIS A 168 8.00 3.40 14.21
C HIS A 168 7.35 4.44 13.29
N PRO A 169 7.72 4.45 11.99
CA PRO A 169 7.12 5.35 11.02
C PRO A 169 5.66 4.99 10.73
N ASN A 170 4.81 6.00 10.63
CA ASN A 170 3.41 5.92 10.19
C ASN A 170 2.96 7.31 9.72
N TRP A 171 1.68 7.52 9.38
CA TRP A 171 1.10 8.80 8.94
C TRP A 171 0.07 9.37 9.91
N HIS A 172 0.19 9.04 11.19
CA HIS A 172 -0.63 9.66 12.23
C HIS A 172 -0.36 11.18 12.31
N LEU A 173 -1.38 11.93 12.71
CA LEU A 173 -1.38 13.40 12.69
C LEU A 173 -0.27 14.00 13.57
N GLY A 174 0.00 13.40 14.73
CA GLY A 174 0.98 13.90 15.70
C GLY A 174 2.44 13.58 15.35
N MET A 175 2.68 12.79 14.30
CA MET A 175 4.03 12.37 13.92
C MET A 175 4.78 13.45 13.13
N ARG A 176 6.11 13.42 13.23
CA ARG A 176 7.01 14.33 12.51
C ARG A 176 6.99 14.05 11.01
N GLY A 177 7.29 15.07 10.22
CA GLY A 177 7.36 14.93 8.76
C GLY A 177 8.42 13.92 8.28
N THR A 178 9.48 13.67 9.05
CA THR A 178 10.46 12.61 8.74
C THR A 178 9.91 11.21 9.05
N GLN A 179 9.10 11.03 10.09
CA GLN A 179 8.39 9.76 10.35
C GLN A 179 7.47 9.42 9.17
N HIS A 180 6.77 10.42 8.61
CA HIS A 180 5.93 10.21 7.44
C HIS A 180 6.72 9.76 6.21
N ARG A 181 7.93 10.29 6.01
CA ARG A 181 8.80 9.90 4.89
C ARG A 181 9.45 8.53 5.11
N ALA A 182 9.77 8.20 6.36
CA ALA A 182 10.44 6.96 6.74
C ALA A 182 9.62 5.70 6.44
N VAL A 183 8.29 5.80 6.30
CA VAL A 183 7.44 4.72 5.75
C VAL A 183 7.97 4.29 4.38
N MET A 184 8.29 5.25 3.50
CA MET A 184 8.82 4.95 2.16
C MET A 184 10.27 4.47 2.18
N TRP A 185 11.09 5.00 3.09
CA TRP A 185 12.48 4.55 3.25
C TRP A 185 12.55 3.09 3.72
N ARG A 186 11.65 2.69 4.62
CA ARG A 186 11.50 1.30 5.06
C ARG A 186 11.24 0.37 3.87
N ILE A 187 10.20 0.67 3.09
CA ILE A 187 9.81 -0.12 1.90
C ILE A 187 11.00 -0.27 0.95
N TRP A 188 11.72 0.83 0.70
CA TRP A 188 12.89 0.77 -0.16
C TRP A 188 14.03 -0.07 0.42
N LYS A 189 14.33 0.04 1.72
CA LYS A 189 15.39 -0.77 2.37
C LYS A 189 15.03 -2.24 2.37
N GLU A 190 13.80 -2.55 2.78
CA GLU A 190 13.30 -3.91 3.01
C GLU A 190 12.93 -4.66 1.71
N GLY A 191 12.83 -3.96 0.58
CA GLY A 191 12.58 -4.59 -0.73
C GLY A 191 11.11 -4.72 -1.10
N GLY A 192 10.23 -3.93 -0.47
CA GLY A 192 8.84 -3.84 -0.85
C GLY A 192 8.67 -3.31 -2.28
N THR A 193 7.79 -3.95 -3.02
CA THR A 193 7.44 -3.62 -4.43
C THR A 193 6.25 -2.68 -4.52
N GLY A 194 5.50 -2.52 -3.43
CA GLY A 194 4.39 -1.59 -3.34
C GLY A 194 4.00 -1.28 -1.90
N PHE A 195 2.98 -0.44 -1.78
CA PHE A 195 2.48 0.06 -0.51
C PHE A 195 0.98 0.29 -0.60
N LEU A 196 0.30 -0.05 0.49
CA LEU A 196 -1.11 0.13 0.68
C LEU A 196 -1.36 1.05 1.88
N TYR A 197 -2.27 2.00 1.69
CA TYR A 197 -2.87 2.74 2.81
C TYR A 197 -4.38 2.59 2.74
N TRP A 198 -4.98 2.24 3.87
CA TRP A 198 -6.36 1.74 3.93
C TRP A 198 -7.42 2.80 3.62
N GLY A 199 -7.09 4.09 3.75
CA GLY A 199 -8.01 5.18 3.44
C GLY A 199 -7.33 6.54 3.38
N ALA A 200 -7.86 7.45 2.57
CA ALA A 200 -7.31 8.80 2.41
C ALA A 200 -8.31 9.93 2.75
N ASN A 201 -9.58 9.59 2.99
CA ASN A 201 -10.68 10.50 3.31
C ASN A 201 -11.73 9.86 4.23
N CYS A 202 -11.30 8.97 5.11
CA CYS A 202 -12.18 8.21 6.00
C CYS A 202 -12.52 9.00 7.28
N TYR A 203 -13.21 10.13 7.13
CA TYR A 203 -13.70 10.92 8.28
C TYR A 203 -14.76 10.16 9.09
N GLU A 204 -15.03 10.65 10.30
CA GLU A 204 -16.26 10.30 11.03
C GLU A 204 -17.47 10.78 10.19
N LYS A 205 -18.51 9.95 10.06
CA LYS A 205 -19.70 10.30 9.28
C LYS A 205 -20.37 11.51 9.91
N ALA A 206 -20.24 12.68 9.29
CA ALA A 206 -20.90 13.88 9.76
C ALA A 206 -22.42 13.72 9.52
N SER A 207 -23.22 13.83 10.59
CA SER A 207 -24.69 13.79 10.52
C SER A 207 -25.28 15.07 9.93
N VAL A 208 -24.46 16.11 9.80
CA VAL A 208 -24.76 17.40 9.17
C VAL A 208 -23.53 17.85 8.39
N PRO A 209 -23.67 18.61 7.29
CA PRO A 209 -22.57 19.32 6.64
C PRO A 209 -22.09 20.48 7.56
N SER A 210 -21.61 20.17 8.76
CA SER A 210 -21.05 21.16 9.68
C SER A 210 -19.54 21.16 9.56
N ALA A 211 -18.96 22.35 9.50
CA ALA A 211 -17.56 22.68 9.23
C ALA A 211 -16.47 22.00 10.09
N GLU A 212 -16.83 21.14 11.05
CA GLU A 212 -15.86 20.45 11.90
C GLU A 212 -15.46 19.10 11.28
N ILE A 213 -14.21 19.03 10.82
CA ILE A 213 -13.60 17.78 10.38
C ILE A 213 -13.29 16.93 11.61
N ARG A 214 -13.94 15.76 11.70
CA ARG A 214 -13.73 14.81 12.79
C ARG A 214 -13.09 13.53 12.27
N PHE A 215 -12.01 13.10 12.94
CA PHE A 215 -11.41 11.79 12.71
C PHE A 215 -12.29 10.69 13.31
N ARG A 216 -12.25 9.50 12.71
CA ARG A 216 -12.98 8.34 13.23
C ARG A 216 -12.52 8.00 14.66
N ARG A 217 -13.48 7.71 15.54
CA ARG A 217 -13.20 7.25 16.90
C ARG A 217 -12.53 5.87 16.87
N GLY A 218 -11.65 5.63 17.84
CA GLY A 218 -10.94 4.35 17.99
C GLY A 218 -9.69 4.20 17.11
N LEU A 219 -9.37 5.21 16.29
CA LEU A 219 -8.15 5.27 15.50
C LEU A 219 -7.23 6.41 15.98
N PRO A 220 -5.91 6.29 15.79
CA PRO A 220 -4.99 7.41 16.00
C PRO A 220 -5.44 8.63 15.19
N PRO A 221 -5.32 9.86 15.74
CA PRO A 221 -5.72 11.07 15.03
C PRO A 221 -5.09 11.14 13.63
N GLY A 222 -5.90 11.43 12.61
CA GLY A 222 -5.48 11.53 11.22
C GLY A 222 -5.33 10.21 10.46
N ASP A 223 -5.40 9.05 11.11
CA ASP A 223 -5.36 7.77 10.41
C ASP A 223 -6.58 7.60 9.48
N GLY A 224 -6.34 7.17 8.24
CA GLY A 224 -7.32 7.10 7.16
C GLY A 224 -7.64 8.43 6.48
N VAL A 225 -6.94 9.53 6.80
CA VAL A 225 -7.21 10.86 6.25
C VAL A 225 -5.92 11.53 5.78
N LEU A 226 -5.81 11.86 4.48
CA LEU A 226 -4.63 12.50 3.89
C LEU A 226 -4.94 13.76 3.05
N TYR A 227 -6.17 13.92 2.60
CA TYR A 227 -6.67 15.18 2.05
C TYR A 227 -7.90 15.63 2.85
N TYR A 228 -8.38 16.82 2.58
CA TYR A 228 -9.51 17.45 3.26
C TYR A 228 -10.47 18.10 2.26
N PRO A 229 -11.76 18.29 2.59
CA PRO A 229 -12.68 19.07 1.76
C PRO A 229 -12.13 20.49 1.55
N GLY A 230 -11.97 20.90 0.29
CA GLY A 230 -11.37 22.19 -0.05
C GLY A 230 -12.15 23.38 0.47
N GLU A 231 -13.48 23.27 0.47
CA GLU A 231 -14.41 24.33 0.83
C GLU A 231 -14.35 24.71 2.31
N VAL A 232 -13.74 23.86 3.15
CA VAL A 232 -13.51 24.14 4.57
C VAL A 232 -12.31 25.08 4.76
N PHE A 233 -11.33 25.07 3.86
CA PHE A 233 -10.06 25.79 4.00
C PHE A 233 -9.83 26.85 2.94
N THR A 234 -10.55 26.78 1.82
CA THR A 234 -10.35 27.60 0.63
C THR A 234 -11.69 27.92 -0.03
N ALA A 235 -11.71 28.84 -1.00
CA ALA A 235 -12.89 29.08 -1.85
C ALA A 235 -13.10 27.98 -2.92
N SER A 236 -12.18 27.03 -3.04
CA SER A 236 -12.24 25.94 -4.01
C SER A 236 -13.03 24.75 -3.46
N ARG A 237 -13.71 24.02 -4.35
CA ARG A 237 -14.32 22.71 -4.04
C ARG A 237 -13.37 21.53 -4.29
N GLU A 238 -12.15 21.81 -4.74
CA GLU A 238 -11.13 20.78 -4.96
C GLU A 238 -10.54 20.29 -3.63
N PRO A 239 -10.21 19.00 -3.48
CA PRO A 239 -9.60 18.50 -2.25
C PRO A 239 -8.32 19.25 -1.86
N ALA A 240 -8.21 19.64 -0.59
CA ALA A 240 -7.00 20.23 -0.03
C ALA A 240 -6.04 19.13 0.47
N ALA A 241 -4.82 19.10 -0.06
CA ALA A 241 -3.79 18.17 0.40
C ALA A 241 -3.35 18.48 1.84
N SER A 242 -3.12 17.45 2.65
CA SER A 242 -2.49 17.63 3.96
C SER A 242 -0.98 17.74 3.85
N LEU A 243 -0.33 18.35 4.85
CA LEU A 243 1.13 18.28 4.98
C LEU A 243 1.66 16.84 4.98
N ARG A 244 0.87 15.87 5.49
CA ARG A 244 1.24 14.45 5.54
C ARG A 244 1.28 13.84 4.14
N LEU A 245 0.33 14.19 3.28
CA LEU A 245 0.33 13.80 1.87
C LEU A 245 1.54 14.39 1.12
N GLU A 246 1.90 15.63 1.42
CA GLU A 246 3.12 16.26 0.86
C GLU A 246 4.41 15.60 1.37
N ARG A 247 4.44 15.14 2.62
CA ARG A 247 5.56 14.36 3.17
C ARG A 247 5.62 12.96 2.58
N LEU A 248 4.48 12.32 2.32
CA LEU A 248 4.40 11.09 1.56
C LEU A 248 4.99 11.27 0.15
N LEU A 249 4.58 12.31 -0.58
CA LEU A 249 5.18 12.66 -1.87
C LEU A 249 6.70 12.87 -1.77
N SER A 250 7.16 13.57 -0.73
CA SER A 250 8.59 13.78 -0.48
C SER A 250 9.35 12.47 -0.27
N GLY A 251 8.76 11.53 0.47
CA GLY A 251 9.31 10.18 0.70
C GLY A 251 9.38 9.37 -0.59
N LEU A 252 8.33 9.41 -1.42
CA LEU A 252 8.32 8.77 -2.75
C LEU A 252 9.42 9.34 -3.66
N GLN A 253 9.60 10.65 -3.67
CA GLN A 253 10.66 11.30 -4.44
C GLN A 253 12.06 10.86 -3.97
N ASP A 254 12.28 10.67 -2.67
CA ASP A 254 13.54 10.12 -2.16
C ASP A 254 13.83 8.73 -2.73
N ILE A 255 12.79 7.89 -2.81
CA ILE A 255 12.92 6.55 -3.40
C ILE A 255 13.23 6.63 -4.89
N GLU A 256 12.68 7.59 -5.63
CA GLU A 256 13.05 7.81 -7.04
C GLU A 256 14.52 8.22 -7.20
N TYR A 257 15.05 9.07 -6.31
CA TYR A 257 16.49 9.38 -6.30
C TYR A 257 17.34 8.13 -6.02
N LEU A 258 16.92 7.30 -5.06
CA LEU A 258 17.60 6.06 -4.71
C LEU A 258 17.54 5.04 -5.84
N ARG A 259 16.41 4.94 -6.56
CA ARG A 259 16.26 4.13 -7.78
C ARG A 259 17.21 4.60 -8.88
N LEU A 260 17.32 5.90 -9.11
CA LEU A 260 18.26 6.47 -10.07
C LEU A 260 19.72 6.16 -9.70
N TYR A 261 20.05 6.22 -8.41
CA TYR A 261 21.38 5.85 -7.94
C TYR A 261 21.63 4.34 -8.08
N ALA A 262 20.66 3.51 -7.71
CA ALA A 262 20.74 2.06 -7.82
C ALA A 262 20.86 1.56 -9.28
N SER A 263 20.28 2.26 -10.25
CA SER A 263 20.41 1.88 -11.67
C SER A 263 21.83 2.03 -12.21
N ARG A 264 22.69 2.81 -11.53
CA ARG A 264 24.10 3.02 -11.89
C ARG A 264 25.06 2.22 -11.02
N PHE A 265 24.78 2.13 -9.72
CA PHE A 265 25.72 1.60 -8.72
C PHE A 265 25.24 0.33 -8.02
N GLY A 266 24.03 -0.15 -8.33
CA GLY A 266 23.41 -1.30 -7.69
C GLY A 266 22.59 -0.94 -6.44
N ARG A 267 21.68 -1.85 -6.10
CA ARG A 267 20.75 -1.67 -4.98
C ARG A 267 21.45 -1.64 -3.62
N ASP A 268 22.45 -2.50 -3.40
CA ASP A 268 23.16 -2.59 -2.13
C ASP A 268 23.91 -1.29 -1.79
N GLU A 269 24.52 -0.66 -2.81
CA GLU A 269 25.19 0.64 -2.67
C GLU A 269 24.17 1.77 -2.41
N SER A 270 22.96 1.68 -2.98
CA SER A 270 21.87 2.62 -2.67
C SER A 270 21.35 2.48 -1.23
N ILE A 271 21.28 1.25 -0.70
CA ILE A 271 20.92 1.01 0.71
C ILE A 271 22.05 1.51 1.61
N SER A 272 23.32 1.24 1.27
CA SER A 272 24.47 1.72 2.02
C SER A 272 24.54 3.26 2.06
N LEU A 273 24.10 3.93 0.99
CA LEU A 273 23.98 5.38 0.96
C LEU A 273 22.96 5.91 1.98
N LEU A 274 21.76 5.31 2.05
CA LEU A 274 20.74 5.66 3.04
C LEU A 274 21.27 5.54 4.48
N GLU A 275 22.00 4.46 4.77
CA GLU A 275 22.53 4.18 6.09
C GLU A 275 23.70 5.11 6.45
N ARG A 276 24.66 5.28 5.54
CA ARG A 276 25.86 6.10 5.73
C ARG A 276 25.57 7.59 5.84
N THR A 277 24.52 8.08 5.17
CA THR A 277 24.06 9.47 5.30
C THR A 277 23.22 9.70 6.55
N GLY A 278 22.80 8.62 7.24
CA GLY A 278 21.98 8.69 8.45
C GLY A 278 20.49 8.93 8.17
N VAL A 279 20.03 8.78 6.92
CA VAL A 279 18.62 8.96 6.57
C VAL A 279 17.75 7.89 7.21
N TYR A 280 18.12 6.62 7.00
CA TYR A 280 17.35 5.49 7.50
C TYR A 280 18.24 4.27 7.74
N GLN A 281 18.26 3.77 8.98
CA GLN A 281 18.95 2.54 9.39
C GLN A 281 17.96 1.44 9.78
N GLY A 282 16.73 1.77 10.15
CA GLY A 282 15.69 0.80 10.48
C GLY A 282 14.45 1.45 11.08
N PRO A 283 13.43 0.67 11.43
CA PRO A 283 12.12 1.18 11.85
C PRO A 283 12.13 2.06 13.09
N GLU A 284 13.16 2.00 13.93
CA GLU A 284 13.34 2.87 15.10
C GLU A 284 14.57 3.80 15.00
N ARG A 285 15.31 3.74 13.89
CA ARG A 285 16.57 4.48 13.69
C ARG A 285 16.58 5.17 12.33
N TYR A 286 16.15 6.41 12.31
CA TYR A 286 16.10 7.25 11.12
C TYR A 286 16.20 8.73 11.51
N THR A 287 16.53 9.57 10.54
CA THR A 287 16.73 11.00 10.82
C THR A 287 15.45 11.69 11.30
N VAL A 288 15.59 12.54 12.31
CA VAL A 288 14.56 13.53 12.69
C VAL A 288 14.81 14.91 12.06
N GLU A 289 15.99 15.09 11.48
CA GLU A 289 16.46 16.33 10.84
C GLU A 289 16.45 16.22 9.31
N HIS A 290 16.47 17.38 8.64
CA HIS A 290 16.48 17.42 7.17
C HIS A 290 17.87 17.15 6.56
N LEU A 291 18.94 17.54 7.25
CA LEU A 291 20.31 17.53 6.71
C LEU A 291 20.76 16.17 6.12
N PRO A 292 20.50 15.00 6.77
CA PRO A 292 20.81 13.69 6.18
C PRO A 292 20.21 13.46 4.78
N ILE A 293 18.98 13.92 4.55
CA ILE A 293 18.31 13.80 3.25
C ILE A 293 19.02 14.65 2.20
N ASP A 294 19.40 15.88 2.54
CA ASP A 294 20.10 16.78 1.62
C ASP A 294 21.49 16.24 1.28
N MET A 295 22.19 15.68 2.26
CA MET A 295 23.47 15.00 2.03
C MET A 295 23.31 13.82 1.07
N MET A 296 22.30 12.97 1.27
CA MET A 296 21.98 11.86 0.36
C MET A 296 21.69 12.36 -1.06
N ARG A 297 20.81 13.34 -1.22
CA ARG A 297 20.46 13.91 -2.54
C ARG A 297 21.68 14.56 -3.21
N GLY A 298 22.52 15.26 -2.44
CA GLY A 298 23.77 15.85 -2.92
C GLY A 298 24.79 14.81 -3.40
N GLU A 299 24.95 13.70 -2.67
CA GLU A 299 25.82 12.60 -3.09
C GLU A 299 25.31 11.96 -4.40
N ILE A 300 24.00 11.71 -4.50
CA ILE A 300 23.37 11.18 -5.72
C ILE A 300 23.61 12.14 -6.89
N TYR A 301 23.35 13.43 -6.72
CA TYR A 301 23.58 14.44 -7.75
C TYR A 301 25.04 14.43 -8.24
N ASN A 302 26.01 14.48 -7.32
CA ASN A 302 27.42 14.57 -7.67
C ASN A 302 27.93 13.30 -8.39
N LYS A 303 27.54 12.11 -7.93
CA LYS A 303 27.96 10.85 -8.54
C LYS A 303 27.26 10.60 -9.88
N CYS A 304 25.96 10.86 -9.98
CA CYS A 304 25.19 10.66 -11.22
C CYS A 304 25.42 11.75 -12.28
N ARG A 305 26.02 12.89 -11.94
CA ARG A 305 26.42 13.90 -12.94
C ARG A 305 27.76 13.60 -13.59
N SER A 306 28.64 12.90 -12.86
CA SER A 306 30.03 12.65 -13.27
C SER A 306 30.20 11.40 -14.15
N SER A 307 29.10 10.76 -14.52
CA SER A 307 29.00 9.55 -15.35
C SER A 307 27.93 9.72 -16.41
#